data_AF-A0A9E5M6N7-F1
#
_entry.id   AF-A0A9E5M6N7-F1
#
_cell.length_a   1.000
_cell.length_b   1.000
_cell.length_c   1.000
_cell.angle_alpha   90.00
_cell.angle_beta   90.00
_cell.angle_gamma   90.00
#
_symmetry.space_group_name_H-M   'P 1'
#
loop_
_entity.id
_entity.type
_entity.pdbx_description
1 polymer ?
#
loop_
_entity_poly.entity_id
_entity_poly.type
_entity_poly.pdbx_seq_one_letter_code
_entity_poly.pdbx_strand_id
1 'polypeptide(L)'
;MKISKIHHAAYRCKDAKETVEWYAKNLNMDFVLAIAEDLVPSTKAPDPYMHIFLDAGGGNVLAFFELPNSPEMGRDENTPAWVQHMAFEVDSMETLLAAKAKLEANGVEVLGPTNHTIFKSIYFFDP
;
A
#
# COMPACT_ATOMS: atom_id res chain seq x y z
N MET A 1 -21.72 -9.44 16.54
CA MET A 1 -21.63 -8.16 15.80
C MET A 1 -21.23 -8.47 14.36
N LYS A 2 -21.87 -7.87 13.35
CA LYS A 2 -21.53 -8.05 11.94
C LYS A 2 -20.69 -6.86 11.47
N ILE A 3 -19.49 -7.10 10.95
CA ILE A 3 -18.60 -6.05 10.41
C ILE A 3 -19.14 -5.60 9.03
N SER A 4 -19.06 -4.30 8.73
CA SER A 4 -19.57 -3.72 7.47
C SER A 4 -18.56 -3.73 6.33
N LYS A 5 -17.32 -3.29 6.59
CA LYS A 5 -16.22 -3.22 5.61
C LYS A 5 -14.88 -3.08 6.33
N ILE A 6 -13.78 -3.20 5.58
CA ILE A 6 -12.47 -2.73 6.02
C ILE A 6 -12.54 -1.19 6.06
N HIS A 7 -12.20 -0.59 7.21
CA HIS A 7 -12.18 0.86 7.34
C HIS A 7 -10.86 1.42 6.76
N HIS A 8 -9.74 0.89 7.23
CA HIS A 8 -8.41 1.09 6.64
C HIS A 8 -7.50 -0.10 6.98
N ALA A 9 -6.41 -0.24 6.24
CA ALA A 9 -5.26 -1.05 6.61
C ALA A 9 -4.02 -0.14 6.64
N ALA A 10 -3.19 -0.30 7.67
CA ALA A 10 -1.99 0.52 7.85
C ALA A 10 -0.73 -0.34 7.81
N TYR A 11 0.26 0.11 7.04
CA TYR A 11 1.57 -0.51 6.91
C TYR A 11 2.68 0.45 7.35
N ARG A 12 3.92 -0.01 7.34
CA ARG A 12 5.06 0.88 7.47
C ARG A 12 5.53 1.26 6.06
N CYS A 13 6.13 2.42 5.91
CA CYS A 13 6.86 2.84 4.72
C CYS A 13 8.25 3.34 5.13
N LYS A 14 9.15 3.45 4.14
CA LYS A 14 10.49 4.01 4.36
C LYS A 14 10.51 5.53 4.27
N ASP A 15 9.75 6.08 3.33
CA ASP A 15 9.61 7.52 3.07
C ASP A 15 8.16 7.81 2.69
N ALA A 16 7.45 8.62 3.49
CA ALA A 16 6.03 8.89 3.28
C ALA A 16 5.77 9.64 1.96
N LYS A 17 6.67 10.54 1.55
CA LYS A 17 6.49 11.32 0.33
C LYS A 17 6.63 10.42 -0.90
N GLU A 18 7.67 9.58 -0.94
CA GLU A 18 7.86 8.59 -2.00
C GLU A 18 6.65 7.66 -2.09
N THR A 19 6.15 7.16 -0.96
CA THR A 19 4.96 6.31 -0.94
C THR A 19 3.74 7.04 -1.52
N VAL A 20 3.43 8.27 -1.08
CA VAL A 20 2.32 9.05 -1.64
C VAL A 20 2.47 9.22 -3.15
N GLU A 21 3.64 9.68 -3.61
CA GLU A 21 3.90 9.95 -5.02
C GLU A 21 3.80 8.67 -5.86
N TRP A 22 4.32 7.55 -5.35
CA TRP A 22 4.32 6.27 -6.05
C TRP A 22 2.90 5.72 -6.21
N TYR A 23 2.09 5.71 -5.15
CA TYR A 23 0.72 5.20 -5.17
C TYR A 23 -0.21 6.07 -6.01
N ALA A 24 -0.08 7.39 -5.93
CA ALA A 24 -0.82 8.31 -6.79
C ALA A 24 -0.44 8.09 -8.27
N LYS A 25 0.86 8.07 -8.58
CA LYS A 25 1.35 7.90 -9.96
C LYS A 25 0.94 6.57 -10.56
N ASN A 26 1.10 5.47 -9.83
CA ASN A 26 0.94 4.13 -10.40
C ASN A 26 -0.49 3.62 -10.30
N LEU A 27 -1.15 3.81 -9.17
CA LEU A 27 -2.43 3.17 -8.86
C LEU A 27 -3.61 4.15 -8.77
N ASN A 28 -3.38 5.45 -9.04
CA ASN A 28 -4.40 6.51 -8.94
C ASN A 28 -5.03 6.56 -7.54
N MET A 29 -4.26 6.27 -6.49
CA MET A 29 -4.71 6.38 -5.11
C MET A 29 -4.38 7.78 -4.60
N ASP A 30 -5.39 8.63 -4.49
CA ASP A 30 -5.23 10.03 -4.12
C ASP A 30 -4.83 10.17 -2.65
N PHE A 31 -3.95 11.14 -2.37
CA PHE A 31 -3.62 11.52 -1.01
C PHE A 31 -4.82 12.17 -0.32
N VAL A 32 -5.20 11.63 0.84
CA VAL A 32 -6.35 12.13 1.61
C VAL A 32 -5.87 13.09 2.70
N LEU A 33 -4.98 12.63 3.58
CA LEU A 33 -4.43 13.43 4.68
C LEU A 33 -3.14 12.83 5.22
N ALA A 34 -2.39 13.65 5.97
CA ALA A 34 -1.26 13.23 6.78
C ALA A 34 -1.42 13.73 8.21
N ILE A 35 -1.02 12.91 9.17
CA ILE A 35 -0.92 13.26 10.58
C ILE A 35 0.55 13.14 10.97
N ALA A 36 1.12 14.23 11.47
CA ALA A 36 2.44 14.25 12.06
C ALA A 36 2.32 14.59 13.54
N GLU A 37 2.84 13.72 14.40
CA GLU A 37 2.89 13.96 15.84
C GLU A 37 4.29 13.65 16.36
N ASP A 38 4.80 14.50 17.26
CA ASP A 38 6.09 14.29 17.93
C ASP A 38 6.01 13.28 19.08
N LEU A 39 4.79 12.99 19.54
CA LEU A 39 4.51 12.14 20.69
C LEU A 39 3.53 11.03 20.31
N VAL A 40 3.80 9.80 20.72
CA VAL A 40 2.86 8.68 20.55
C VAL A 40 1.53 9.01 21.27
N PRO A 41 0.36 8.93 20.60
CA PRO A 41 -0.91 9.38 21.18
C PRO A 41 -1.25 8.72 22.51
N SER A 42 -0.95 7.43 22.65
CA SER A 42 -1.27 6.59 23.81
C SER A 42 -0.27 6.71 24.95
N THR A 43 1.04 6.74 24.65
CA THR A 43 2.11 6.69 25.68
C THR A 43 2.76 8.02 25.97
N LYS A 44 2.57 9.02 25.09
CA LYS A 44 3.28 10.31 25.09
C LYS A 44 4.81 10.19 24.99
N ALA A 45 5.33 9.04 24.56
CA ALA A 45 6.76 8.89 24.30
C ALA A 45 7.16 9.75 23.09
N PRO A 46 8.36 10.37 23.09
CA PRO A 46 8.87 11.11 21.95
C PRO A 46 9.30 10.13 20.86
N ASP A 47 8.38 9.86 19.95
CA ASP A 47 8.60 9.05 18.77
C ASP A 47 7.89 9.72 17.59
N PRO A 48 8.52 10.72 16.96
CA PRO A 48 7.94 11.40 15.81
C PRO A 48 7.60 10.38 14.73
N TYR A 49 6.37 10.43 14.24
CA TYR A 49 5.92 9.62 13.12
C TYR A 49 5.12 10.47 12.13
N MET A 50 5.13 10.01 10.88
CA MET A 50 4.19 10.46 9.86
C MET A 50 3.20 9.34 9.61
N HIS A 51 1.90 9.65 9.60
CA HIS A 51 0.85 8.71 9.21
C HIS A 51 0.09 9.29 8.02
N ILE A 52 0.29 8.71 6.84
CA ILE A 52 -0.34 9.12 5.59
C ILE A 52 -1.52 8.20 5.25
N PHE A 53 -2.54 8.76 4.60
CA PHE A 53 -3.76 8.05 4.21
C PHE A 53 -4.05 8.29 2.73
N LEU A 54 -4.30 7.21 1.99
CA LEU A 54 -4.55 7.18 0.55
C LEU A 54 -5.94 6.59 0.27
N ASP A 55 -6.65 7.16 -0.70
CA ASP A 55 -7.93 6.61 -1.17
C ASP A 55 -7.68 5.36 -2.02
N ALA A 56 -8.09 4.20 -1.51
CA ALA A 56 -7.96 2.91 -2.19
C ALA A 56 -9.27 2.49 -2.91
N GLY A 57 -10.21 3.43 -3.09
CA GLY A 57 -11.49 3.20 -3.75
C GLY A 57 -12.54 2.55 -2.85
N GLY A 58 -13.82 2.70 -3.20
CA GLY A 58 -14.94 2.13 -2.42
C GLY A 58 -15.06 2.67 -0.99
N GLY A 59 -14.43 3.82 -0.71
CA GLY A 59 -14.27 4.38 0.62
C GLY A 59 -13.40 3.52 1.55
N ASN A 60 -12.50 2.70 0.98
CA ASN A 60 -11.43 2.04 1.71
C ASN A 60 -10.20 2.95 1.72
N VAL A 61 -9.41 2.86 2.78
CA VAL A 61 -8.19 3.66 2.93
C VAL A 61 -6.99 2.74 3.11
N LEU A 62 -5.93 3.02 2.35
CA LEU A 62 -4.60 2.45 2.57
C LEU A 62 -3.75 3.49 3.28
N ALA A 63 -3.16 3.12 4.42
CA ALA A 63 -2.39 4.04 5.24
C ALA A 63 -0.97 3.53 5.47
N PHE A 64 -0.04 4.45 5.73
CA PHE A 64 1.34 4.11 6.02
C PHE A 64 1.91 4.96 7.15
N PHE A 65 2.71 4.32 8.00
CA PHE A 65 3.55 4.96 9.00
C PHE A 65 4.99 5.10 8.50
N GLU A 66 5.53 6.30 8.56
CA GLU A 66 6.97 6.53 8.52
C GLU A 66 7.48 6.68 9.96
N LEU A 67 8.45 5.85 10.34
CA LEU A 67 9.03 5.80 11.68
C LEU A 67 10.53 6.12 11.60
N PRO A 68 10.92 7.41 11.59
CA PRO A 68 12.29 7.86 11.34
C PRO A 68 13.30 7.37 12.39
N ASN A 69 12.86 7.12 13.63
CA ASN A 69 13.73 6.67 14.72
C ASN A 69 13.84 5.14 14.85
N SER A 70 13.11 4.39 14.02
CA SER A 70 13.14 2.93 14.03
C SER A 70 14.10 2.39 12.96
N PRO A 71 14.69 1.19 13.14
CA PRO A 71 15.48 0.54 12.08
C PRO A 71 14.71 0.48 10.77
N GLU A 72 15.37 0.55 9.60
CA GLU A 72 14.69 0.56 8.29
C GLU A 72 13.63 -0.54 8.17
N MET A 73 12.51 -0.24 7.52
CA MET A 73 11.46 -1.23 7.31
C MET A 73 11.99 -2.42 6.51
N GLY A 74 11.80 -3.62 7.07
CA GLY A 74 12.03 -4.90 6.40
C GLY A 74 10.76 -5.75 6.32
N ARG A 75 10.91 -6.95 5.77
CA ARG A 75 9.87 -7.99 5.75
C ARG A 75 10.11 -8.98 6.88
N ASP A 76 9.09 -9.76 7.23
CA ASP A 76 9.29 -10.93 8.09
C ASP A 76 10.04 -12.02 7.31
N GLU A 77 11.28 -12.29 7.73
CA GLU A 77 12.16 -13.28 7.09
C GLU A 77 11.65 -14.72 7.21
N ASN A 78 10.72 -15.00 8.14
CA ASN A 78 10.09 -16.31 8.26
C ASN A 78 8.95 -16.52 7.23
N THR A 79 8.56 -15.45 6.53
CA THR A 79 7.43 -15.46 5.60
C THR A 79 7.94 -15.34 4.16
N PRO A 80 7.67 -16.31 3.27
CA PRO A 80 8.04 -16.20 1.87
C PRO A 80 7.47 -14.92 1.24
N ALA A 81 8.25 -14.27 0.37
CA ALA A 81 7.96 -12.95 -0.17
C ALA A 81 6.60 -12.81 -0.90
N TRP A 82 5.99 -13.92 -1.33
CA TRP A 82 4.70 -13.94 -2.02
C TRP A 82 3.49 -14.10 -1.08
N VAL A 83 3.71 -14.46 0.19
CA VAL A 83 2.61 -14.80 1.12
C VAL A 83 1.93 -13.53 1.64
N GLN A 84 2.69 -12.60 2.21
CA GLN A 84 2.13 -11.35 2.74
C GLN A 84 1.95 -10.33 1.62
N HIS A 85 0.71 -10.12 1.21
CA HIS A 85 0.35 -9.17 0.17
C HIS A 85 -1.02 -8.55 0.42
N MET A 86 -1.29 -7.45 -0.28
CA MET A 86 -2.60 -6.85 -0.41
C MET A 86 -3.05 -6.95 -1.86
N ALA A 87 -4.33 -7.25 -2.07
CA ALA A 87 -4.93 -7.34 -3.39
C ALA A 87 -6.01 -6.27 -3.55
N PHE A 88 -5.99 -5.59 -4.70
CA PHE A 88 -7.00 -4.61 -5.10
C PHE A 88 -7.75 -5.15 -6.31
N GLU A 89 -9.09 -5.04 -6.27
CA GLU A 89 -9.95 -5.44 -7.36
C GLU A 89 -10.02 -4.35 -8.43
N VAL A 90 -9.99 -4.77 -9.69
CA VAL A 90 -10.26 -3.92 -10.85
C VAL A 90 -11.44 -4.50 -11.63
N ASP A 91 -12.17 -3.62 -12.32
CA ASP A 91 -13.45 -3.92 -12.98
C ASP A 91 -13.35 -4.87 -14.17
N SER A 92 -12.16 -4.98 -14.80
CA SER A 92 -12.00 -5.76 -16.02
C SER A 92 -10.57 -6.24 -16.26
N MET A 93 -10.45 -7.24 -17.15
CA MET A 93 -9.17 -7.70 -17.66
C MET A 93 -8.43 -6.64 -18.47
N GLU A 94 -9.16 -5.74 -19.14
CA GLU A 94 -8.56 -4.63 -19.88
C GLU A 94 -7.88 -3.66 -18.91
N THR A 95 -8.58 -3.29 -17.83
CA THR A 95 -8.03 -2.47 -16.75
C THR A 95 -6.82 -3.12 -16.10
N LEU A 96 -6.86 -4.43 -15.84
CA LEU A 96 -5.71 -5.17 -15.27
C LEU A 96 -4.47 -5.11 -16.20
N LEU A 97 -4.67 -5.30 -17.51
CA LEU A 97 -3.58 -5.25 -18.48
C LEU A 97 -3.05 -3.83 -18.70
N ALA A 98 -3.93 -2.83 -18.67
CA ALA A 98 -3.53 -1.42 -18.74
C ALA A 98 -2.73 -1.00 -17.49
N ALA A 99 -3.16 -1.42 -16.30
CA ALA A 99 -2.43 -1.21 -15.06
C ALA A 99 -1.03 -1.87 -15.10
N LYS A 100 -0.96 -3.11 -15.58
CA LYS A 100 0.32 -3.80 -15.79
C LYS A 100 1.26 -3.00 -16.70
N ALA A 101 0.78 -2.60 -17.88
CA ALA A 101 1.60 -1.85 -18.84
C ALA A 101 2.07 -0.50 -18.28
N LYS A 102 1.21 0.20 -17.52
CA LYS A 102 1.55 1.46 -16.85
C LYS A 102 2.65 1.28 -15.80
N LEU A 103 2.56 0.23 -14.98
CA LEU A 103 3.57 -0.13 -13.97
C LEU A 103 4.92 -0.46 -14.62
N GLU A 104 4.92 -1.32 -15.65
CA GLU A 104 6.12 -1.69 -16.40
C GLU A 104 6.77 -0.46 -17.07
N ALA A 105 5.97 0.44 -17.65
CA ALA A 105 6.47 1.68 -18.25
C ALA A 105 7.08 2.65 -17.23
N ASN A 106 6.69 2.56 -15.95
CA ASN A 106 7.28 3.31 -14.85
C ASN A 106 8.49 2.61 -14.21
N GLY A 107 8.95 1.49 -14.76
CA GLY A 107 10.11 0.74 -14.27
C GLY A 107 9.80 -0.22 -13.14
N VAL A 108 8.52 -0.52 -12.86
CA VAL A 108 8.13 -1.52 -11.86
C VAL A 108 8.16 -2.91 -12.49
N GLU A 109 8.84 -3.86 -11.86
CA GLU A 109 8.79 -5.26 -12.27
C GLU A 109 7.43 -5.88 -11.89
N VAL A 110 6.72 -6.42 -12.89
CA VAL A 110 5.38 -6.97 -12.70
C VAL A 110 5.32 -8.44 -13.12
N LEU A 111 4.96 -9.31 -12.18
CA LEU A 111 4.67 -10.72 -12.44
C LEU A 111 3.21 -10.91 -12.89
N GLY A 112 3.01 -11.77 -13.89
CA GLY A 112 1.69 -12.18 -14.38
C GLY A 112 1.30 -11.58 -15.75
N PRO A 113 0.02 -11.68 -16.15
CA PRO A 113 -1.10 -12.17 -15.33
C PRO A 113 -1.01 -13.66 -14.96
N THR A 114 -1.28 -13.98 -13.71
CA THR A 114 -1.40 -15.36 -13.20
C THR A 114 -2.86 -15.77 -13.21
N ASN A 115 -3.17 -16.97 -13.70
CA ASN A 115 -4.53 -17.50 -13.72
C ASN A 115 -4.78 -18.39 -12.49
N HIS A 116 -5.69 -17.97 -11.63
CA HIS A 116 -6.11 -18.72 -10.43
C HIS A 116 -7.40 -19.53 -10.66
N THR A 117 -7.76 -19.77 -11.93
CA THR A 117 -9.02 -20.38 -12.40
C THR A 117 -10.24 -19.48 -12.21
N ILE A 118 -10.39 -18.86 -11.04
CA ILE A 118 -11.54 -18.00 -10.68
C ILE A 118 -11.29 -16.51 -10.92
N PHE A 119 -10.04 -16.08 -10.91
CA PHE A 119 -9.63 -14.71 -11.22
C PHE A 119 -8.23 -14.71 -11.86
N LYS A 120 -7.85 -13.56 -12.40
CA LYS A 120 -6.48 -13.30 -12.85
C LYS A 120 -5.92 -12.13 -12.07
N SER A 121 -4.63 -12.18 -11.78
CA SER A 121 -3.94 -11.15 -11.00
C SER A 121 -2.56 -10.87 -11.55
N ILE A 122 -2.05 -9.68 -11.23
CA ILE A 122 -0.65 -9.30 -11.41
C ILE A 122 -0.05 -9.02 -10.03
N TYR A 123 1.27 -9.15 -9.89
CA TYR A 123 1.98 -8.94 -8.63
C TYR A 123 3.19 -8.06 -8.86
N PHE A 124 3.45 -7.14 -7.93
CA PHE A 124 4.59 -6.23 -7.94
C PHE A 124 4.89 -5.79 -6.51
N PHE A 125 6.03 -5.15 -6.30
CA PHE A 125 6.38 -4.50 -5.03
C PHE A 125 6.31 -2.98 -5.17
N ASP A 126 5.84 -2.34 -4.10
CA ASP A 126 5.93 -0.90 -3.88
C ASP A 126 7.32 -0.54 -3.27
N PRO A 127 7.64 0.77 -3.10
CA PRO A 127 8.93 1.24 -2.58
C PRO A 127 9.30 0.77 -1.16
#